data_AF-A0A4Y2B7S9-F1
#
_entry.id   AF-A0A4Y2B7S9-F1
#
_cell.length_a   1.000
_cell.length_b   1.000
_cell.length_c   1.000
_cell.angle_alpha   90.00
_cell.angle_beta   90.00
_cell.angle_gamma   90.00
#
_symmetry.space_group_name_H-M   'P 1'
#
loop_
_entity.id
_entity.type
_entity.pdbx_description
1 polymer ?
#
loop_
_entity_poly.entity_id
_entity_poly.type
_entity_poly.pdbx_seq_one_letter_code
_entity_poly.pdbx_strand_id
1 'polypeptide(L)'
;MKKNRMRNYRNKSTFLMNNDYWLNSKVVIETCLPTASSTGGRPKSLFESSAKRTKLRKVSPLVESRELSEYAYATQVKFRKSGKRDVADVMVIITSIPKRSSKEKRAYQNMREKNISNYSSDEALALMISAKLFKKQYMLMRAGALTKGASIYPTYHDIIAAEKRCYPTDSDRITTESFSEIKLRVIVGLTIKRLCLVKNKVIIQLVESDNYNLENAVIVFKWGCDGSGGQSRYKQKSLNLISKMLMS
;
A
#
# COMPACT_ATOMS: atom_id res chain seq x y z
N MET A 1 -51.91 -1.40 12.03
CA MET A 1 -51.54 -2.78 12.45
C MET A 1 -50.20 -2.81 13.23
N LYS A 2 -50.15 -2.18 14.41
CA LYS A 2 -49.01 -2.25 15.34
C LYS A 2 -49.56 -2.16 16.76
N LYS A 3 -50.11 -3.24 17.32
CA LYS A 3 -50.55 -3.26 18.73
C LYS A 3 -50.85 -4.66 19.31
N ASN A 4 -50.17 -5.73 18.87
CA ASN A 4 -50.37 -7.07 19.48
C ASN A 4 -49.09 -7.94 19.54
N ARG A 5 -47.90 -7.34 19.69
CA ARG A 5 -46.62 -8.08 19.71
C ARG A 5 -46.01 -8.30 21.11
N MET A 6 -46.79 -8.15 22.18
CA MET A 6 -46.26 -8.16 23.56
C MET A 6 -47.17 -8.91 24.55
N ARG A 7 -47.52 -10.18 24.33
CA ARG A 7 -48.18 -10.99 25.39
C ARG A 7 -47.76 -12.45 25.56
N ASN A 8 -47.04 -13.08 24.64
CA ASN A 8 -46.74 -14.52 24.76
C ASN A 8 -45.27 -14.80 24.52
N TYR A 9 -44.43 -14.88 25.56
CA TYR A 9 -43.03 -15.23 25.32
C TYR A 9 -42.30 -16.13 26.34
N ARG A 10 -42.98 -16.80 27.29
CA ARG A 10 -42.25 -17.76 28.15
C ARG A 10 -42.95 -19.07 28.49
N ASN A 11 -44.20 -19.28 28.06
CA ASN A 11 -44.88 -20.56 28.29
C ASN A 11 -45.38 -21.17 26.97
N LYS A 12 -44.84 -22.34 26.64
CA LYS A 12 -45.17 -23.12 25.43
C LYS A 12 -46.67 -23.44 25.39
N SER A 13 -47.29 -23.74 26.53
CA SER A 13 -48.71 -24.05 26.59
C SER A 13 -49.57 -22.86 26.15
N THR A 14 -49.25 -21.66 26.64
CA THR A 14 -49.97 -20.43 26.29
C THR A 14 -49.79 -20.05 24.82
N PHE A 15 -48.61 -20.31 24.24
CA PHE A 15 -48.38 -20.10 22.81
C PHE A 15 -49.22 -21.06 21.96
N LEU A 16 -49.21 -22.36 22.28
CA LEU A 16 -49.98 -23.36 21.55
C LEU A 16 -51.47 -23.06 21.65
N MET A 17 -51.98 -22.80 22.84
CA MET A 17 -53.41 -22.50 23.07
C MET A 17 -53.89 -21.26 22.29
N ASN A 18 -53.06 -20.20 22.23
CA ASN A 18 -53.44 -18.97 21.55
C ASN A 18 -53.34 -19.05 20.01
N ASN A 19 -52.60 -20.02 19.47
CA ASN A 19 -52.39 -20.16 18.02
C ASN A 19 -52.90 -21.50 17.48
N ASP A 20 -53.61 -22.28 18.30
CA ASP A 20 -54.03 -23.65 17.98
C ASP A 20 -54.84 -23.70 16.69
N TYR A 21 -55.80 -22.78 16.53
CA TYR A 21 -56.60 -22.67 15.33
C TYR A 21 -55.75 -22.43 14.07
N TRP A 22 -54.77 -21.51 14.12
CA TRP A 22 -53.90 -21.24 12.98
C TRP A 22 -52.96 -22.41 12.68
N LEU A 23 -52.37 -23.02 13.72
CA LEU A 23 -51.45 -24.15 13.59
C LEU A 23 -52.13 -25.40 13.03
N ASN A 24 -53.40 -25.62 13.36
CA ASN A 24 -54.16 -26.80 12.94
C ASN A 24 -55.09 -26.54 11.74
N SER A 25 -55.20 -25.29 11.28
CA SER A 25 -55.97 -24.97 10.08
C SER A 25 -55.28 -25.49 8.82
N LYS A 26 -56.05 -26.10 7.91
CA LYS A 26 -55.56 -26.49 6.58
C LYS A 26 -55.24 -25.22 5.78
N VAL A 27 -53.96 -25.00 5.50
CA VAL A 27 -53.52 -23.92 4.60
C VAL A 27 -53.81 -24.35 3.17
N VAL A 28 -54.86 -23.79 2.58
CA VAL A 28 -55.12 -23.91 1.14
C VAL A 28 -54.26 -22.86 0.43
N ILE A 29 -53.17 -23.30 -0.18
CA ILE A 29 -52.38 -22.45 -1.07
C ILE A 29 -53.03 -22.54 -2.44
N GLU A 30 -53.86 -21.55 -2.76
CA GLU A 30 -54.37 -21.39 -4.12
C GLU A 30 -53.18 -21.10 -5.04
N THR A 31 -52.83 -22.07 -5.88
CA THR A 31 -51.88 -21.83 -6.96
C THR A 31 -52.65 -21.22 -8.12
N CYS A 32 -52.49 -19.91 -8.32
CA CYS A 32 -52.96 -19.28 -9.54
C CYS A 32 -52.16 -19.86 -10.72
N LEU A 33 -52.82 -20.62 -11.60
CA LEU A 33 -52.25 -20.98 -12.89
C LEU A 33 -51.94 -19.68 -13.65
N PRO A 34 -50.71 -19.50 -14.17
CA PRO A 34 -50.32 -18.24 -14.78
C PRO A 34 -51.06 -18.04 -16.11
N THR A 35 -51.95 -17.05 -16.14
CA THR A 35 -52.40 -16.42 -17.39
C THR A 35 -51.22 -15.64 -17.99
N ALA A 36 -51.01 -15.79 -19.29
CA ALA A 36 -49.94 -15.16 -20.05
C ALA A 36 -50.03 -13.63 -19.91
N SER A 37 -49.25 -13.08 -18.98
CA SER A 37 -49.04 -11.65 -18.81
C SER A 37 -47.55 -11.35 -18.96
N SER A 38 -47.26 -10.24 -19.63
CA SER A 38 -45.94 -9.72 -19.97
C SER A 38 -44.94 -9.95 -18.83
N THR A 39 -43.93 -10.78 -19.11
CA THR A 39 -42.83 -11.18 -18.22
C THR A 39 -42.43 -10.11 -17.20
N GLY A 40 -42.92 -10.25 -15.98
CA GLY A 40 -42.44 -9.52 -14.81
C GLY A 40 -41.04 -10.02 -14.46
N GLY A 41 -40.02 -9.23 -14.78
CA GLY A 41 -38.64 -9.53 -14.47
C GLY A 41 -37.84 -8.27 -14.21
N ARG A 42 -36.73 -8.40 -13.48
CA ARG A 42 -35.78 -7.30 -13.25
C ARG A 42 -35.34 -6.73 -14.60
N PRO A 43 -35.39 -5.38 -14.80
CA PRO A 43 -34.94 -4.76 -16.04
C PRO A 43 -33.52 -5.20 -16.41
N LYS A 44 -33.33 -5.62 -17.67
CA LYS A 44 -32.02 -6.01 -18.17
C LYS A 44 -31.17 -4.76 -18.41
N SER A 45 -30.01 -4.68 -17.76
CA SER A 45 -29.02 -3.64 -18.04
C SER A 45 -28.42 -3.83 -19.44
N LEU A 46 -28.00 -2.73 -20.09
CA LEU A 46 -27.22 -2.79 -21.33
C LEU A 46 -25.88 -3.49 -21.11
N PHE A 47 -25.27 -4.05 -22.16
CA PHE A 47 -23.99 -4.73 -22.05
C PHE A 47 -22.92 -3.77 -21.50
N GLU A 48 -22.79 -2.57 -22.07
CA GLU A 48 -21.72 -1.64 -21.72
C GLU A 48 -21.74 -1.17 -20.26
N SER A 49 -22.94 -0.90 -19.72
CA SER A 49 -23.14 -0.44 -18.35
C SER A 49 -23.18 -1.58 -17.31
N SER A 50 -23.02 -2.84 -17.74
CA SER A 50 -23.04 -3.98 -16.82
C SER A 50 -21.70 -4.17 -16.10
N ALA A 51 -21.75 -4.61 -14.84
CA ALA A 51 -20.57 -5.06 -14.10
C ALA A 51 -19.89 -6.26 -14.78
N LYS A 52 -18.59 -6.44 -14.53
CA LYS A 52 -17.74 -7.49 -15.15
C LYS A 52 -18.36 -8.89 -15.06
N ARG A 53 -18.85 -9.29 -13.87
CA ARG A 53 -19.50 -10.60 -13.66
C ARG A 53 -20.74 -10.79 -14.54
N THR A 54 -21.53 -9.74 -14.72
CA THR A 54 -22.73 -9.77 -15.57
C THR A 54 -22.36 -9.80 -17.05
N LYS A 55 -21.32 -9.08 -17.48
CA LYS A 55 -20.77 -9.16 -18.86
C LYS A 55 -20.30 -10.58 -19.17
N LEU A 56 -19.56 -11.22 -18.25
CA LEU A 56 -19.12 -12.61 -18.40
C LEU A 56 -20.31 -13.57 -18.55
N ARG A 57 -21.31 -13.48 -17.66
CA ARG A 57 -22.52 -14.33 -17.76
C ARG A 57 -23.27 -14.14 -19.08
N LYS A 58 -23.33 -12.91 -19.60
CA LYS A 58 -23.98 -12.62 -20.90
C LYS A 58 -23.22 -13.21 -22.09
N VAL A 59 -21.89 -13.36 -21.97
CA VAL A 59 -21.01 -13.79 -23.06
C VAL A 59 -20.66 -15.29 -22.98
N SER A 60 -20.84 -15.95 -21.83
CA SER A 60 -20.59 -17.40 -21.67
C SER A 60 -21.22 -18.26 -22.77
N PRO A 61 -22.52 -18.12 -23.09
CA PRO A 61 -23.14 -18.95 -24.12
C PRO A 61 -22.56 -18.69 -25.52
N LEU A 62 -22.08 -17.47 -25.77
CA LEU A 62 -21.36 -17.17 -26.99
C LEU A 62 -20.03 -17.91 -26.96
N VAL A 63 -19.14 -17.64 -26.00
CA VAL A 63 -17.79 -18.21 -25.94
C VAL A 63 -17.75 -19.74 -26.06
N GLU A 64 -18.71 -20.44 -25.46
CA GLU A 64 -18.80 -21.91 -25.50
C GLU A 64 -19.16 -22.46 -26.90
N SER A 65 -19.72 -21.64 -27.78
CA SER A 65 -20.29 -22.10 -29.06
C SER A 65 -19.30 -22.23 -30.22
N ARG A 66 -18.13 -21.57 -30.18
CA ARG A 66 -17.19 -21.49 -31.32
C ARG A 66 -15.74 -21.49 -30.87
N GLU A 67 -14.84 -21.71 -31.82
CA GLU A 67 -13.39 -21.67 -31.57
C GLU A 67 -12.83 -20.25 -31.50
N LEU A 68 -11.65 -20.12 -30.86
CA LEU A 68 -10.93 -18.85 -30.69
C LEU A 68 -10.57 -18.20 -32.05
N SER A 69 -10.24 -19.00 -33.05
CA SER A 69 -9.91 -18.56 -34.41
C SER A 69 -11.08 -17.81 -35.07
N GLU A 70 -12.28 -18.35 -34.97
CA GLU A 70 -13.50 -17.70 -35.46
C GLU A 70 -13.79 -16.40 -34.70
N TYR A 71 -13.59 -16.38 -33.38
CA TYR A 71 -13.76 -15.16 -32.59
C TYR A 71 -12.76 -14.07 -32.97
N ALA A 72 -11.50 -14.43 -33.19
CA ALA A 72 -10.48 -13.49 -33.64
C ALA A 72 -10.86 -12.86 -34.98
N TYR A 73 -11.30 -13.67 -35.95
CA TYR A 73 -11.72 -13.19 -37.26
C TYR A 73 -13.01 -12.37 -37.21
N ALA A 74 -14.04 -12.82 -36.47
CA ALA A 74 -15.28 -12.08 -36.31
C ALA A 74 -15.04 -10.71 -35.64
N THR A 75 -14.14 -10.67 -34.65
CA THR A 75 -13.72 -9.44 -33.98
C THR A 75 -13.03 -8.48 -34.97
N GLN A 76 -12.12 -8.99 -35.81
CA GLN A 76 -11.47 -8.22 -36.86
C GLN A 76 -12.50 -7.62 -37.83
N VAL A 77 -13.45 -8.41 -38.33
CA VAL A 77 -14.50 -7.95 -39.25
C VAL A 77 -15.37 -6.86 -38.60
N LYS A 78 -15.72 -7.01 -37.32
CA LYS A 78 -16.47 -5.98 -36.57
C LYS A 78 -15.69 -4.68 -36.42
N PHE A 79 -14.38 -4.74 -36.15
CA PHE A 79 -13.55 -3.54 -36.09
C PHE A 79 -13.42 -2.85 -37.46
N ARG A 80 -13.27 -3.62 -38.55
CA ARG A 80 -13.26 -3.05 -39.91
C ARG A 80 -14.60 -2.40 -40.26
N LYS A 81 -15.73 -3.06 -39.99
CA LYS A 81 -17.08 -2.51 -40.24
C LYS A 81 -17.38 -1.25 -39.42
N SER A 82 -16.79 -1.11 -38.24
CA SER A 82 -16.93 0.10 -37.41
C SER A 82 -15.92 1.21 -37.75
N GLY A 83 -15.13 1.04 -38.82
CA GLY A 83 -14.15 2.02 -39.27
C GLY A 83 -12.83 2.02 -38.48
N LYS A 84 -12.69 1.19 -37.45
CA LYS A 84 -11.51 1.08 -36.58
C LYS A 84 -10.46 0.14 -37.21
N ARG A 85 -9.95 0.53 -38.37
CA ARG A 85 -9.03 -0.30 -39.18
C ARG A 85 -7.73 -0.63 -38.44
N ASP A 86 -7.11 0.35 -37.79
CA ASP A 86 -5.85 0.15 -37.05
C ASP A 86 -5.99 -0.92 -35.94
N VAL A 87 -7.12 -0.93 -35.23
CA VAL A 87 -7.40 -1.94 -34.19
C VAL A 87 -7.53 -3.34 -34.80
N ALA A 88 -8.16 -3.44 -35.97
CA ALA A 88 -8.28 -4.70 -36.70
C ALA A 88 -6.91 -5.21 -37.16
N ASP A 89 -6.04 -4.33 -37.65
CA ASP A 89 -4.70 -4.69 -38.13
C ASP A 89 -3.78 -5.08 -36.96
N VAL A 90 -3.85 -4.38 -35.82
CA VAL A 90 -3.14 -4.78 -34.59
C VAL A 90 -3.62 -6.15 -34.09
N MET A 91 -4.93 -6.43 -34.14
CA MET A 91 -5.45 -7.74 -33.75
C MET A 91 -4.87 -8.87 -34.60
N VAL A 92 -4.71 -8.67 -35.92
CA VAL A 92 -4.07 -9.65 -36.82
C VAL A 92 -2.61 -9.90 -36.42
N ILE A 93 -1.86 -8.84 -36.13
CA ILE A 93 -0.45 -8.94 -35.72
C ILE A 93 -0.34 -9.74 -34.41
N ILE A 94 -1.20 -9.45 -33.44
CA ILE A 94 -1.22 -10.10 -32.13
C ILE A 94 -1.60 -11.58 -32.24
N THR A 95 -2.57 -11.94 -33.07
CA THR A 95 -3.03 -13.32 -33.23
C THR A 95 -2.08 -14.17 -34.06
N SER A 96 -1.37 -13.57 -35.03
CA SER A 96 -0.41 -14.28 -35.89
C SER A 96 0.98 -14.44 -35.27
N ILE A 97 1.41 -13.54 -34.37
CA ILE A 97 2.78 -13.55 -33.80
C ILE A 97 2.76 -13.42 -32.26
N PRO A 98 2.60 -14.54 -31.51
CA PRO A 98 2.48 -14.52 -30.05
C PRO A 98 3.69 -13.98 -29.28
N LYS A 99 4.91 -14.13 -29.83
CA LYS A 99 6.12 -13.59 -29.21
C LYS A 99 6.17 -12.06 -29.30
N ARG A 100 5.61 -11.49 -30.37
CA ARG A 100 5.57 -10.05 -30.61
C ARG A 100 4.54 -9.37 -29.69
N SER A 101 3.38 -9.99 -29.51
CA SER A 101 2.35 -9.51 -28.58
C SER A 101 2.83 -9.42 -27.14
N SER A 102 3.74 -10.31 -26.72
CA SER A 102 4.37 -10.25 -25.40
C SER A 102 5.32 -9.06 -25.25
N LYS A 103 6.09 -8.73 -26.29
CA LYS A 103 6.97 -7.56 -26.32
C LYS A 103 6.17 -6.26 -26.33
N GLU A 104 5.11 -6.21 -27.12
CA GLU A 104 4.18 -5.07 -27.22
C GLU A 104 3.45 -4.84 -25.89
N LYS A 105 2.99 -5.91 -25.23
CA LYS A 105 2.41 -5.84 -23.88
C LYS A 105 3.39 -5.25 -22.87
N ARG A 106 4.65 -5.71 -22.86
CA ARG A 106 5.70 -5.17 -21.97
C ARG A 106 5.98 -3.70 -22.27
N ALA A 107 6.08 -3.33 -23.54
CA ALA A 107 6.31 -1.94 -23.94
C ALA A 107 5.16 -1.02 -23.52
N TYR A 108 3.91 -1.45 -23.72
CA TYR A 108 2.73 -0.71 -23.28
C TYR A 108 2.66 -0.60 -21.74
N GLN A 109 2.95 -1.68 -21.02
CA GLN A 109 3.04 -1.67 -19.56
C GLN A 109 4.11 -0.69 -19.08
N ASN A 110 5.32 -0.75 -19.63
CA ASN A 110 6.42 0.16 -19.28
C ASN A 110 6.13 1.63 -19.65
N MET A 111 5.38 1.88 -20.73
CA MET A 111 5.00 3.24 -21.14
C MET A 111 3.89 3.80 -20.24
N ARG A 112 2.91 2.96 -19.88
CA ARG A 112 1.81 3.29 -18.96
C ARG A 112 2.32 3.47 -17.53
N GLU A 113 3.23 2.60 -17.12
CA GLU A 113 3.97 2.63 -15.87
C GLU A 113 5.28 3.37 -16.12
N LYS A 114 5.21 4.68 -16.42
CA LYS A 114 6.33 5.57 -16.11
C LYS A 114 6.50 5.52 -14.58
N ASN A 115 7.20 4.49 -14.11
CA ASN A 115 7.45 4.26 -12.69
C ASN A 115 8.36 5.39 -12.24
N ILE A 116 7.75 6.46 -11.73
CA ILE A 116 8.45 7.45 -10.91
C ILE A 116 9.06 6.63 -9.78
N SER A 117 10.39 6.55 -9.74
CA SER A 117 11.07 5.84 -8.67
C SER A 117 10.67 6.51 -7.36
N ASN A 118 9.97 5.77 -6.50
CA ASN A 118 9.62 6.26 -5.19
C ASN A 118 10.89 6.35 -4.34
N TYR A 119 10.92 7.32 -3.43
CA TYR A 119 11.98 7.38 -2.43
C TYR A 119 11.90 6.16 -1.52
N SER A 120 13.04 5.52 -1.29
CA SER A 120 13.21 4.62 -0.16
C SER A 120 13.16 5.39 1.17
N SER A 121 12.93 4.69 2.28
CA SER A 121 12.91 5.31 3.61
C SER A 121 14.22 5.99 3.97
N ASP A 122 15.36 5.43 3.53
CA ASP A 122 16.68 5.99 3.80
C ASP A 122 16.96 7.23 2.93
N GLU A 123 16.55 7.23 1.66
CA GLU A 123 16.65 8.42 0.80
C GLU A 123 15.74 9.54 1.27
N ALA A 124 14.52 9.22 1.72
CA ALA A 124 13.60 10.21 2.28
C ALA A 124 14.11 10.79 3.61
N LEU A 125 14.72 9.97 4.47
CA LEU A 125 15.39 10.45 5.68
C LEU A 125 16.57 11.38 5.33
N ALA A 126 17.41 10.99 4.36
CA ALA A 126 18.51 11.81 3.88
C ALA A 126 18.02 13.14 3.31
N LEU A 127 16.92 13.13 2.55
CA LEU A 127 16.27 14.34 2.04
C LEU A 127 15.77 15.23 3.17
N MET A 128 15.09 14.67 4.18
CA MET A 128 14.61 15.44 5.35
C MET A 128 15.76 16.12 6.08
N ILE A 129 16.86 15.40 6.33
CA ILE A 129 18.04 15.94 7.01
C ILE A 129 18.71 17.03 6.17
N SER A 130 18.97 16.74 4.88
CA SER A 130 19.68 17.66 3.97
C SER A 130 18.91 18.95 3.76
N ALA A 131 17.59 18.87 3.64
CA ALA A 131 16.70 20.01 3.46
C ALA A 131 16.21 20.63 4.80
N LYS A 132 16.69 20.13 5.95
CA LYS A 132 16.29 20.57 7.30
C LYS A 132 14.77 20.61 7.51
N LEU A 133 14.08 19.59 6.98
CA LEU A 133 12.62 19.50 7.03
C LEU A 133 12.15 18.96 8.38
N PHE A 134 11.22 19.68 8.99
CA PHE A 134 10.46 19.19 10.14
C PHE A 134 9.39 18.17 9.69
N LYS A 135 8.99 17.28 10.60
CA LYS A 135 7.91 16.29 10.38
C LYS A 135 6.68 16.87 9.68
N LYS A 136 6.20 18.04 10.14
CA LYS A 136 5.02 18.71 9.56
C LYS A 136 5.23 19.08 8.09
N GLN A 137 6.40 19.63 7.75
CA GLN A 137 6.73 20.01 6.37
C GLN A 137 6.80 18.78 5.46
N TYR A 138 7.47 17.72 5.92
CA TYR A 138 7.52 16.45 5.18
C TYR A 138 6.12 15.86 4.95
N MET A 139 5.29 15.82 5.99
CA MET A 139 3.92 15.31 5.88
C MET A 139 3.07 16.12 4.90
N LEU A 140 3.23 17.45 4.87
CA LEU A 140 2.55 18.33 3.90
C LEU A 140 3.01 18.04 2.47
N MET A 141 4.31 17.89 2.23
CA MET A 141 4.86 17.53 0.91
C MET A 141 4.31 16.18 0.43
N ARG A 142 4.30 15.17 1.31
CA ARG A 142 3.74 13.85 1.01
C ARG A 142 2.25 13.92 0.70
N ALA A 143 1.46 14.63 1.52
CA ALA A 143 0.04 14.80 1.28
C ALA A 143 -0.22 15.49 -0.08
N GLY A 144 0.53 16.56 -0.37
CA GLY A 144 0.49 17.25 -1.66
C GLY A 144 0.73 16.31 -2.84
N ALA A 145 1.78 15.49 -2.79
CA ALA A 145 2.07 14.52 -3.85
C ALA A 145 0.94 13.50 -4.02
N LEU A 146 0.40 12.96 -2.91
CA LEU A 146 -0.70 12.00 -2.95
C LEU A 146 -1.99 12.58 -3.55
N THR A 147 -2.31 13.85 -3.26
CA THR A 147 -3.49 14.50 -3.88
C THR A 147 -3.37 14.64 -5.40
N LYS A 148 -2.15 14.61 -5.93
CA LYS A 148 -1.87 14.61 -7.37
C LYS A 148 -1.72 13.19 -7.94
N GLY A 149 -2.06 12.16 -7.17
CA GLY A 149 -1.96 10.76 -7.58
C GLY A 149 -0.53 10.20 -7.58
N ALA A 150 0.43 10.91 -6.96
CA ALA A 150 1.83 10.54 -6.95
C ALA A 150 2.25 10.05 -5.55
N SER A 151 2.48 8.74 -5.42
CA SER A 151 2.90 8.12 -4.16
C SER A 151 4.44 8.06 -4.03
N ILE A 152 5.10 9.21 -4.21
CA ILE A 152 6.57 9.31 -4.34
C ILE A 152 7.29 9.17 -2.99
N TYR A 153 6.69 9.67 -1.92
CA TYR A 153 7.31 9.75 -0.59
C TYR A 153 6.82 8.64 0.35
N PRO A 154 7.74 7.93 1.04
CA PRO A 154 7.38 6.88 2.00
C PRO A 154 6.64 7.46 3.21
N THR A 155 6.05 6.60 4.04
CA THR A 155 5.34 7.09 5.23
C THR A 155 6.33 7.62 6.26
N TYR A 156 5.86 8.53 7.13
CA TYR A 156 6.71 9.02 8.22
C TYR A 156 7.11 7.91 9.20
N HIS A 157 6.27 6.88 9.36
CA HIS A 157 6.60 5.71 10.18
C HIS A 157 7.82 4.96 9.63
N ASP A 158 7.90 4.80 8.31
CA ASP A 158 9.04 4.14 7.67
C ASP A 158 10.33 4.96 7.81
N ILE A 159 10.22 6.29 7.80
CA ILE A 159 11.35 7.18 8.07
C ILE A 159 11.81 7.06 9.52
N ILE A 160 10.90 7.03 10.49
CA ILE A 160 11.28 6.79 11.90
C ILE A 160 11.98 5.44 12.04
N ALA A 161 11.49 4.41 11.37
CA ALA A 161 12.16 3.11 11.37
C ALA A 161 13.56 3.19 10.77
N ALA A 162 13.73 3.93 9.67
CA ALA A 162 15.05 4.21 9.08
C ALA A 162 15.96 4.96 10.05
N GLU A 163 15.45 5.99 10.71
CA GLU A 163 16.16 6.82 11.68
C GLU A 163 16.62 5.99 12.89
N LYS A 164 15.73 5.15 13.44
CA LYS A 164 16.05 4.25 14.56
C LYS A 164 17.18 3.28 14.23
N ARG A 165 17.29 2.83 12.98
CA ARG A 165 18.42 1.96 12.56
C ARG A 165 19.77 2.65 12.57
N CYS A 166 19.80 3.98 12.66
CA CYS A 166 21.02 4.79 12.74
C CYS A 166 21.42 5.14 14.17
N TYR A 167 20.62 4.76 15.17
CA TYR A 167 20.95 4.97 16.58
C TYR A 167 21.44 3.68 17.25
N PRO A 168 22.31 3.80 18.27
CA PRO A 168 22.58 2.73 19.21
C PRO A 168 21.33 2.23 19.92
N THR A 169 21.38 0.97 20.34
CA THR A 169 20.38 0.35 21.21
C THR A 169 20.29 1.09 22.54
N ASP A 170 19.09 1.12 23.13
CA ASP A 170 18.86 1.83 24.39
C ASP A 170 19.72 1.28 25.56
N SER A 171 20.15 0.02 25.49
CA SER A 171 21.09 -0.59 26.43
C SER A 171 22.51 -0.01 26.40
N ASP A 172 22.89 0.66 25.32
CA ASP A 172 24.25 1.21 25.12
C ASP A 172 24.32 2.72 25.32
N ARG A 173 23.20 3.33 25.71
CA ARG A 173 23.08 4.75 25.98
C ARG A 173 22.55 4.96 27.39
N ILE A 174 23.27 5.76 28.15
CA ILE A 174 22.83 6.24 29.46
C ILE A 174 22.51 7.71 29.29
N THR A 175 21.32 8.12 29.66
CA THR A 175 20.94 9.54 29.68
C THR A 175 20.32 9.86 31.02
N THR A 176 20.95 10.79 31.72
CA THR A 176 20.43 11.40 32.94
C THR A 176 20.10 12.87 32.67
N GLU A 177 19.56 13.57 33.66
CA GLU A 177 19.31 15.02 33.52
C GLU A 177 20.61 15.84 33.37
N SER A 178 21.74 15.30 33.84
CA SER A 178 23.01 16.03 33.95
C SER A 178 24.03 15.61 32.89
N PHE A 179 23.93 14.39 32.35
CA PHE A 179 24.86 13.90 31.34
C PHE A 179 24.22 12.83 30.46
N SER A 180 24.81 12.63 29.29
CA SER A 180 24.54 11.46 28.45
C SER A 180 25.87 10.79 28.11
N GLU A 181 25.89 9.48 28.25
CA GLU A 181 27.04 8.64 27.97
C GLU A 181 26.67 7.57 26.95
N ILE A 182 27.63 7.25 26.10
CA ILE A 182 27.46 6.26 25.04
C ILE A 182 28.80 5.60 24.74
N LYS A 183 28.78 4.28 24.54
CA LYS A 183 30.00 3.53 24.24
C LYS A 183 30.52 3.91 22.86
N LEU A 184 31.73 4.45 22.79
CA LEU A 184 32.36 4.86 21.54
C LEU A 184 32.40 3.74 20.49
N ARG A 185 32.76 2.51 20.92
CA ARG A 185 32.80 1.33 20.04
C ARG A 185 31.48 1.07 19.32
N VAL A 186 30.35 1.34 19.98
CA VAL A 186 29.02 1.13 19.41
C VAL A 186 28.73 2.15 18.30
N ILE A 187 29.06 3.42 18.54
CA ILE A 187 28.93 4.48 17.52
C ILE A 187 29.79 4.14 16.31
N VAL A 188 31.07 3.87 16.53
CA VAL A 188 32.02 3.54 15.45
C VAL A 188 31.53 2.34 14.64
N GLY A 189 31.14 1.25 15.30
CA GLY A 189 30.63 0.05 14.63
C GLY A 189 29.36 0.32 13.80
N LEU A 190 28.44 1.13 14.32
CA LEU A 190 27.23 1.53 13.58
C LEU A 190 27.56 2.39 12.37
N THR A 191 28.45 3.37 12.50
CA THR A 191 28.90 4.20 11.39
C THR A 191 29.52 3.35 10.28
N ILE A 192 30.42 2.41 10.62
CA ILE A 192 31.04 1.49 9.65
C ILE A 192 29.95 0.66 8.96
N LYS A 193 29.07 0.03 9.72
CA LYS A 193 27.97 -0.78 9.18
C LYS A 193 27.10 0.00 8.21
N ARG A 194 26.75 1.25 8.55
CA ARG A 194 25.95 2.14 7.68
C ARG A 194 26.71 2.52 6.41
N LEU A 195 27.99 2.88 6.52
CA LEU A 195 28.83 3.17 5.37
C LEU A 195 28.91 1.98 4.41
N CYS A 196 29.13 0.77 4.94
CA CYS A 196 29.17 -0.44 4.12
C CYS A 196 27.85 -0.68 3.39
N LEU A 197 26.70 -0.45 4.04
CA LEU A 197 25.40 -0.61 3.41
C LEU A 197 25.15 0.43 2.30
N VAL A 198 25.45 1.71 2.56
CA VAL A 198 25.22 2.80 1.60
C VAL A 198 26.18 2.73 0.42
N LYS A 199 27.44 2.35 0.66
CA LYS A 199 28.50 2.28 -0.35
C LYS A 199 28.75 0.86 -0.85
N ASN A 200 27.82 -0.07 -0.60
CA ASN A 200 28.00 -1.49 -0.90
C ASN A 200 28.45 -1.73 -2.35
N LYS A 201 27.85 -1.05 -3.32
CA LYS A 201 28.24 -1.17 -4.74
C LYS A 201 29.70 -0.78 -4.99
N VAL A 202 30.16 0.31 -4.37
CA VAL A 202 31.55 0.77 -4.50
C VAL A 202 32.50 -0.21 -3.83
N ILE A 203 32.13 -0.72 -2.64
CA ILE A 203 32.92 -1.69 -1.89
C ILE A 203 33.03 -3.01 -2.68
N ILE A 204 31.93 -3.53 -3.21
CA ILE A 204 31.92 -4.71 -4.07
C ILE A 204 32.83 -4.49 -5.29
N GLN A 205 32.71 -3.34 -5.94
CA GLN A 205 33.56 -3.03 -7.09
C GLN A 205 35.05 -3.03 -6.74
N LEU A 206 35.45 -2.45 -5.61
CA LEU A 206 36.83 -2.47 -5.13
C LEU A 206 37.34 -3.89 -4.86
N VAL A 207 36.50 -4.75 -4.28
CA VAL A 207 36.85 -6.15 -3.98
C VAL A 207 36.98 -6.96 -5.27
N GLU A 208 36.01 -6.85 -6.16
CA GLU A 208 35.93 -7.68 -7.38
C GLU A 208 36.87 -7.21 -8.49
N SER A 209 37.02 -5.89 -8.67
CA SER A 209 37.79 -5.32 -9.79
C SER A 209 39.25 -5.08 -9.43
N ASP A 210 39.51 -4.60 -8.21
CA ASP A 210 40.86 -4.22 -7.77
C ASP A 210 41.50 -5.27 -6.83
N ASN A 211 40.83 -6.42 -6.64
CA ASN A 211 41.25 -7.56 -5.82
C ASN A 211 41.67 -7.14 -4.38
N TYR A 212 40.99 -6.15 -3.82
CA TYR A 212 41.27 -5.66 -2.47
C TYR A 212 40.78 -6.66 -1.41
N ASN A 213 41.66 -7.04 -0.48
CA ASN A 213 41.27 -7.82 0.68
C ASN A 213 40.73 -6.91 1.81
N LEU A 214 39.42 -7.00 2.07
CA LEU A 214 38.74 -6.27 3.14
C LEU A 214 39.15 -6.72 4.56
N GLU A 215 39.71 -7.92 4.74
CA GLU A 215 40.15 -8.40 6.06
C GLU A 215 41.28 -7.53 6.65
N ASN A 216 42.07 -6.90 5.77
CA ASN A 216 43.16 -6.01 6.15
C ASN A 216 42.76 -4.53 6.09
N ALA A 217 41.48 -4.22 5.88
CA ALA A 217 41.02 -2.84 5.78
C ALA A 217 41.15 -2.13 7.13
N VAL A 218 41.97 -1.08 7.15
CA VAL A 218 42.13 -0.21 8.32
C VAL A 218 41.21 1.00 8.19
N ILE A 219 40.39 1.22 9.21
CA ILE A 219 39.51 2.39 9.26
C ILE A 219 40.15 3.44 10.16
N VAL A 220 40.52 4.57 9.57
CA VAL A 220 41.14 5.69 10.27
C VAL A 220 40.07 6.73 10.58
N PHE A 221 39.87 7.01 11.86
CA PHE A 221 38.93 8.04 12.33
C PHE A 221 39.67 9.29 12.77
N LYS A 222 39.13 10.46 12.43
CA LYS A 222 39.48 11.73 13.06
C LYS A 222 38.37 12.11 14.02
N TRP A 223 38.72 12.42 15.26
CA TRP A 223 37.78 12.93 16.25
C TRP A 223 38.27 14.26 16.80
N GLY A 224 37.36 15.03 17.37
CA GLY A 224 37.64 16.31 18.01
C GLY A 224 36.50 16.69 18.96
N CYS A 225 36.81 17.53 19.94
CA CYS A 225 35.84 18.12 20.85
C CYS A 225 35.97 19.63 20.73
N ASP A 226 34.86 20.32 20.50
CA ASP A 226 34.82 21.78 20.42
C ASP A 226 33.76 22.32 21.39
N GLY A 227 34.04 23.48 21.98
CA GLY A 227 33.16 24.13 22.94
C GLY A 227 32.12 25.00 22.23
N SER A 228 30.84 24.75 22.46
CA SER A 228 29.78 25.61 21.95
C SER A 228 29.38 26.70 22.96
N GLY A 229 29.56 27.98 22.60
CA GLY A 229 29.03 29.13 23.35
C GLY A 229 27.67 29.62 22.83
N GLY A 230 26.98 30.46 23.60
CA GLY A 230 25.79 31.21 23.14
C GLY A 230 24.48 30.43 23.05
N GLN A 231 24.41 29.20 23.55
CA GLN A 231 23.17 28.41 23.59
C GLN A 231 22.28 28.88 24.75
N SER A 232 21.01 29.14 24.47
CA SER A 232 20.02 29.52 25.51
C SER A 232 19.73 28.36 26.45
N ARG A 233 19.83 28.59 27.77
CA ARG A 233 19.43 27.61 28.79
C ARG A 233 17.91 27.62 28.96
N TYR A 234 17.25 26.49 28.78
CA TYR A 234 15.79 26.39 28.85
C TYR A 234 15.33 25.64 30.11
N LYS A 235 14.72 26.35 31.07
CA LYS A 235 13.92 25.84 32.21
C LYS A 235 14.30 24.45 32.78
N GLN A 236 15.59 24.17 32.94
CA GLN A 236 16.06 22.92 33.56
C GLN A 236 15.81 23.01 35.07
N LYS A 237 15.07 22.02 35.62
CA LYS A 237 14.70 21.98 37.05
C LYS A 237 15.89 21.80 38.00
N SER A 238 17.00 21.21 37.54
CA SER A 238 18.03 20.62 38.40
C SER A 238 19.12 21.59 38.91
N LEU A 239 19.28 22.79 38.35
CA LEU A 239 20.36 23.72 38.75
C LEU A 239 20.03 24.70 39.88
N ASN A 240 18.76 24.83 40.28
CA ASN A 240 18.36 25.79 41.33
C ASN A 240 18.54 25.28 42.78
N LEU A 241 18.91 24.01 42.97
CA LEU A 241 19.09 23.41 44.30
C LEU A 241 20.55 23.44 44.78
N ILE A 242 21.52 23.28 43.87
CA ILE A 242 22.96 23.24 44.24
C ILE A 242 23.47 24.63 44.64
N SER A 243 22.96 25.71 44.03
CA SER A 243 23.32 27.08 44.40
C SER A 243 22.80 27.50 45.78
N LYS A 244 21.79 26.82 46.34
CA LYS A 244 21.28 27.07 47.69
C LYS A 244 22.00 26.25 48.77
N MET A 245 22.52 25.08 48.45
CA MET A 245 23.26 24.23 49.41
C MET A 245 24.74 24.63 49.57
N LEU A 246 25.33 25.35 48.62
CA LEU A 246 26.71 25.85 48.73
C LEU A 246 26.81 27.26 49.34
N MET A 247 25.69 27.86 49.74
CA MET A 247 25.62 29.18 50.39
C MET A 247 24.92 29.15 51.76
N SER A 248 24.80 27.97 52.39
CA SER A 248 24.37 27.79 53.78
C SER A 248 25.39 26.92 54.52
#